data_AF-A0A944PWW1-F1
#
_entry.id   AF-A0A944PWW1-F1
#
_cell.length_a   1.000
_cell.length_b   1.000
_cell.length_c   1.000
_cell.angle_alpha   90.00
_cell.angle_beta   90.00
_cell.angle_gamma   90.00
#
_symmetry.space_group_name_H-M   'P 1'
#
loop_
_entity.id
_entity.type
_entity.pdbx_description
1 polymer ?
#
loop_
_entity_poly.entity_id
_entity_poly.type
_entity_poly.pdbx_seq_one_letter_code
_entity_poly.pdbx_strand_id
1 'polypeptide(L)'
;MVFFVLLVASAVTAQETPEGDASGAKVLSFFKGHESATKASALLAGLGVVFLIFFASWLRTYLRSKGAGALAPAVFGGAVVIGIGGAARAGISWALASGHDKIDPSAAQALNLLHASHYPAIVGIAIFMFATWLSVLRTGALPRWLGWVALPIALIAIAPPTLIPLIGAGVWILVASIVMYVRSDQTGRAA
;
A
#
# COMPACT_ATOMS: atom_id res chain seq x y z
N MET A 1 -5.10 10.72 -4.53
CA MET A 1 -3.94 11.22 -5.31
C MET A 1 -2.67 11.32 -4.47
N VAL A 2 -2.68 12.05 -3.33
CA VAL A 2 -1.49 12.23 -2.47
C VAL A 2 -0.83 10.90 -2.07
N PHE A 3 -1.62 9.90 -1.65
CA PHE A 3 -1.10 8.56 -1.37
C PHE A 3 -0.25 7.97 -2.51
N PHE A 4 -0.76 8.01 -3.74
CA PHE A 4 -0.07 7.44 -4.90
C PHE A 4 1.24 8.18 -5.19
N VAL A 5 1.22 9.51 -5.10
CA VAL A 5 2.43 10.33 -5.29
C VAL A 5 3.48 9.97 -4.25
N LEU A 6 3.10 9.84 -2.98
CA LEU A 6 4.01 9.44 -1.90
C LEU A 6 4.53 8.02 -2.08
N LEU A 7 3.69 7.09 -2.54
CA LEU A 7 4.09 5.71 -2.85
C LEU A 7 5.16 5.69 -3.94
N VAL A 8 4.94 6.42 -5.04
CA VAL A 8 5.92 6.52 -6.14
C VAL A 8 7.19 7.22 -5.68
N ALA A 9 7.09 8.33 -4.95
CA ALA A 9 8.25 9.05 -4.43
C ALA A 9 9.09 8.17 -3.48
N SER A 10 8.43 7.41 -2.60
CA SER A 10 9.09 6.42 -1.73
C SER A 10 9.81 5.35 -2.56
N ALA A 11 9.17 4.80 -3.59
CA ALA A 11 9.74 3.77 -4.45
C ALA A 11 10.95 4.27 -5.27
N VAL A 12 10.88 5.49 -5.81
CA VAL A 12 11.99 6.11 -6.56
C VAL A 12 13.17 6.45 -5.65
N THR A 13 12.90 6.81 -4.39
CA THR A 13 13.95 7.10 -3.39
C THR A 13 14.60 5.81 -2.87
N ALA A 14 13.85 4.70 -2.85
CA ALA A 14 14.34 3.42 -2.40
C ALA A 14 15.47 2.90 -3.29
N GLN A 15 16.50 2.34 -2.67
CA GLN A 15 17.58 1.64 -3.36
C GLN A 15 17.26 0.16 -3.43
N GLU A 16 17.79 -0.55 -4.42
CA GLU A 16 17.59 -2.00 -4.55
C GLU A 16 18.17 -2.71 -3.33
N THR A 17 17.27 -3.18 -2.46
CA THR A 17 17.67 -3.86 -1.22
C THR A 17 18.25 -5.23 -1.52
N PRO A 18 19.16 -5.74 -0.67
CA PRO A 18 19.65 -7.10 -0.77
C PRO A 18 18.50 -8.12 -0.82
N GLU A 19 18.73 -9.22 -1.53
CA GLU A 19 17.82 -10.37 -1.56
C GLU A 19 17.51 -10.86 -0.13
N GLY A 20 16.35 -11.49 0.06
CA GLY A 20 15.85 -11.84 1.39
C GLY A 20 16.82 -12.70 2.19
N ASP A 21 17.51 -13.62 1.54
CA ASP A 21 18.49 -14.55 2.12
C ASP A 21 19.92 -14.00 2.20
N ALA A 22 20.13 -12.74 1.85
CA ALA A 22 21.44 -12.09 1.93
C ALA A 22 22.02 -12.17 3.36
N SER A 23 23.35 -12.34 3.44
CA SER A 23 24.05 -12.38 4.72
C SER A 23 23.88 -11.07 5.49
N GLY A 24 23.84 -11.18 6.82
CA GLY A 24 23.73 -10.02 7.71
C GLY A 24 24.75 -8.92 7.45
N ALA A 25 26.00 -9.30 7.17
CA ALA A 25 27.05 -8.33 6.84
C ALA A 25 26.76 -7.55 5.55
N LYS A 26 26.22 -8.21 4.51
CA LYS A 26 25.80 -7.55 3.27
C LYS A 26 24.63 -6.59 3.51
N VAL A 27 23.67 -7.00 4.35
CA VAL A 27 22.54 -6.16 4.77
C VAL A 27 23.05 -4.90 5.48
N LEU A 28 23.87 -5.05 6.53
CA LEU A 28 24.40 -3.91 7.29
C LEU A 28 25.23 -2.95 6.42
N SER A 29 26.09 -3.50 5.55
CA SER A 29 26.88 -2.71 4.60
C SER A 29 26.00 -1.89 3.65
N PHE A 30 24.94 -2.51 3.13
CA PHE A 30 23.98 -1.82 2.27
C PHE A 30 23.27 -0.67 2.99
N PHE A 31 22.73 -0.92 4.18
CA PHE A 31 21.98 0.10 4.93
C PHE A 31 22.88 1.23 5.45
N LYS A 32 24.16 0.95 5.71
CA LYS A 32 25.19 1.97 5.97
C LYS A 32 25.44 2.86 4.75
N GLY A 33 25.65 2.25 3.58
CA GLY A 33 25.89 2.98 2.33
C GLY A 33 24.70 3.81 1.83
N HIS A 34 23.48 3.41 2.20
CA HIS A 34 22.24 4.02 1.72
C HIS A 34 21.35 4.55 2.85
N GLU A 35 21.94 4.92 3.99
CA GLU A 35 21.20 5.32 5.20
C GLU A 35 20.19 6.44 4.93
N SER A 36 20.64 7.54 4.32
CA SER A 36 19.82 8.73 4.08
C SER A 36 18.67 8.46 3.10
N ALA A 37 18.96 7.75 2.00
CA ALA A 37 17.96 7.36 1.01
C ALA A 37 16.92 6.41 1.62
N THR A 38 17.37 5.44 2.42
CA THR A 38 16.50 4.51 3.14
C THR A 38 15.57 5.25 4.09
N LYS A 39 16.11 6.14 4.93
CA LYS A 39 15.32 6.93 5.89
C LYS A 39 14.29 7.81 5.18
N ALA A 40 14.69 8.50 4.12
CA ALA A 40 13.78 9.32 3.33
C ALA A 40 12.65 8.48 2.70
N SER A 41 12.99 7.34 2.09
CA SER A 41 12.00 6.42 1.52
C SER A 41 11.02 5.88 2.57
N ALA A 42 11.52 5.48 3.74
CA ALA A 42 10.71 4.99 4.85
C ALA A 42 9.76 6.07 5.41
N LEU A 43 10.22 7.33 5.51
CA LEU A 43 9.39 8.45 5.94
C LEU A 43 8.28 8.74 4.93
N LEU A 44 8.61 8.74 3.63
CA LEU A 44 7.63 8.91 2.56
C LEU A 44 6.59 7.77 2.55
N ALA A 45 7.03 6.52 2.77
CA ALA A 45 6.12 5.38 2.90
C ALA A 45 5.18 5.53 4.10
N GLY A 46 5.72 5.92 5.27
CA GLY A 46 4.94 6.16 6.48
C GLY A 46 3.88 7.26 6.29
N LEU A 47 4.26 8.37 5.65
CA LEU A 47 3.31 9.42 5.28
C LEU A 47 2.28 8.91 4.27
N GLY A 48 2.70 8.08 3.31
CA GLY A 48 1.81 7.38 2.39
C GLY A 48 0.73 6.59 3.13
N VAL A 49 1.10 5.80 4.14
CA VAL A 49 0.13 5.05 4.95
C VAL A 49 -0.91 5.97 5.59
N VAL A 50 -0.53 7.12 6.12
CA VAL A 50 -1.48 8.10 6.68
C VAL A 50 -2.52 8.51 5.63
N PHE A 51 -2.08 8.91 4.43
CA PHE A 51 -2.98 9.31 3.35
C PHE A 51 -3.80 8.16 2.75
N LEU A 52 -3.28 6.93 2.81
CA LEU A 52 -4.05 5.73 2.44
C LEU A 52 -5.25 5.55 3.37
N ILE A 53 -5.07 5.72 4.69
CA ILE A 53 -6.15 5.58 5.66
C ILE A 53 -7.22 6.68 5.46
N PHE A 54 -6.80 7.92 5.21
CA PHE A 54 -7.75 9.00 4.88
C PHE A 54 -8.55 8.69 3.61
N PHE A 55 -7.87 8.26 2.54
CA PHE A 55 -8.54 7.85 1.31
C PHE A 55 -9.52 6.69 1.55
N ALA A 56 -9.10 5.66 2.27
CA ALA A 56 -9.94 4.49 2.55
C ALA A 56 -11.16 4.84 3.41
N SER A 57 -11.01 5.75 4.37
CA SER A 57 -12.11 6.27 5.19
C SER A 57 -13.14 7.00 4.34
N TRP A 58 -12.67 7.84 3.42
CA TRP A 58 -13.54 8.55 2.48
C TRP A 58 -14.25 7.59 1.51
N LEU A 59 -13.51 6.64 0.92
CA LEU A 59 -14.06 5.62 0.03
C LEU A 59 -15.11 4.75 0.75
N ARG A 60 -14.83 4.31 1.98
CA ARG A 60 -15.82 3.59 2.82
C ARG A 60 -17.09 4.40 3.00
N THR A 61 -16.97 5.68 3.35
CA THR A 61 -18.13 6.56 3.57
C THR A 61 -18.95 6.71 2.29
N TYR A 62 -18.28 6.94 1.17
CA TYR A 62 -18.89 7.03 -0.15
C TYR A 62 -19.63 5.73 -0.53
N LEU A 63 -18.95 4.57 -0.47
CA LEU A 63 -19.55 3.28 -0.79
C LEU A 63 -20.74 2.96 0.13
N ARG A 64 -20.64 3.28 1.43
CA ARG A 64 -21.74 3.09 2.39
C ARG A 64 -22.96 3.94 2.05
N SER A 65 -22.75 5.20 1.64
CA SER A 65 -23.84 6.09 1.19
C SER A 65 -24.58 5.57 -0.05
N LYS A 66 -23.93 4.69 -0.82
CA LYS A 66 -24.49 4.03 -2.01
C LYS A 66 -25.03 2.62 -1.73
N GLY A 67 -25.12 2.21 -0.46
CA GLY A 67 -25.71 0.93 -0.06
C GLY A 67 -24.73 -0.24 0.05
N ALA A 68 -23.42 -0.01 0.04
CA ALA A 68 -22.40 -1.09 0.10
C ALA A 68 -22.23 -1.73 1.50
N GLY A 69 -23.29 -1.77 2.32
CA GLY A 69 -23.41 -2.46 3.61
C GLY A 69 -22.10 -2.86 4.31
N ALA A 70 -21.87 -4.17 4.45
CA ALA A 70 -20.67 -4.76 5.06
C ALA A 70 -19.42 -4.72 4.17
N LEU A 71 -19.56 -4.43 2.88
CA LEU A 71 -18.43 -4.36 1.96
C LEU A 71 -17.63 -3.06 2.13
N ALA A 72 -18.31 -1.95 2.42
CA ALA A 72 -17.66 -0.68 2.72
C ALA A 72 -16.68 -0.74 3.93
N PRO A 73 -17.04 -1.30 5.10
CA PRO A 73 -16.08 -1.50 6.18
C PRO A 73 -15.00 -2.55 5.83
N ALA A 74 -15.28 -3.56 5.00
CA ALA A 74 -14.26 -4.49 4.52
C ALA A 74 -13.20 -3.80 3.64
N VAL A 75 -13.59 -2.85 2.77
CA VAL A 75 -12.66 -2.01 2.01
C VAL A 75 -11.72 -1.26 2.97
N PHE A 76 -12.27 -0.63 4.00
CA PHE A 76 -11.45 0.07 5.00
C PHE A 76 -10.54 -0.88 5.78
N GLY A 77 -11.05 -2.04 6.20
CA GLY A 77 -10.27 -3.07 6.89
C GLY A 77 -9.09 -3.54 6.05
N GLY A 78 -9.30 -3.78 4.75
CA GLY A 78 -8.22 -4.09 3.82
C GLY A 78 -7.15 -3.00 3.79
N ALA A 79 -7.54 -1.71 3.66
CA ALA A 79 -6.60 -0.60 3.67
C ALA A 79 -5.81 -0.48 4.99
N VAL A 80 -6.44 -0.78 6.14
CA VAL A 80 -5.74 -0.83 7.44
C VAL A 80 -4.66 -1.92 7.44
N VAL A 81 -4.97 -3.12 6.92
CA VAL A 81 -4.00 -4.21 6.82
C VAL A 81 -2.84 -3.85 5.86
N ILE A 82 -3.13 -3.17 4.74
CA ILE A 82 -2.09 -2.60 3.86
C ILE A 82 -1.22 -1.62 4.64
N GLY A 83 -1.85 -0.71 5.39
CA GLY A 83 -1.16 0.29 6.20
C GLY A 83 -0.23 -0.31 7.23
N ILE A 84 -0.67 -1.36 7.94
CA ILE A 84 0.15 -2.09 8.91
C ILE A 84 1.36 -2.73 8.22
N GLY A 85 1.16 -3.42 7.09
CA GLY A 85 2.27 -4.02 6.34
C GLY A 85 3.27 -2.97 5.83
N GLY A 86 2.78 -1.85 5.30
CA GLY A 86 3.61 -0.74 4.84
C GLY A 86 4.38 -0.06 5.98
N ALA A 87 3.72 0.20 7.11
CA ALA A 87 4.35 0.80 8.29
C ALA A 87 5.39 -0.12 8.93
N ALA A 88 5.09 -1.43 9.03
CA ALA A 88 6.05 -2.41 9.53
C ALA A 88 7.31 -2.46 8.67
N ARG A 89 7.14 -2.51 7.34
CA ARG A 89 8.27 -2.48 6.39
C ARG A 89 9.09 -1.20 6.53
N ALA A 90 8.44 -0.03 6.55
CA ALA A 90 9.10 1.26 6.72
C ALA A 90 9.87 1.33 8.03
N GLY A 91 9.28 0.84 9.12
CA GLY A 91 9.92 0.76 10.44
C GLY A 91 11.15 -0.14 10.46
N ILE A 92 11.08 -1.34 9.85
CA ILE A 92 12.23 -2.25 9.73
C ILE A 92 13.35 -1.60 8.93
N SER A 93 13.01 -0.97 7.80
CA SER A 93 13.97 -0.27 6.94
C SER A 93 14.67 0.88 7.69
N TRP A 94 13.91 1.66 8.44
CA TRP A 94 14.42 2.74 9.29
C TRP A 94 15.34 2.21 10.40
N ALA A 95 14.98 1.10 11.04
CA ALA A 95 15.76 0.47 12.09
C ALA A 95 17.10 -0.06 11.55
N LEU A 96 17.09 -0.72 10.39
CA LEU A 96 18.32 -1.19 9.72
C LEU A 96 19.22 -0.02 9.31
N ALA A 97 18.65 1.06 8.77
CA ALA A 97 19.41 2.27 8.42
C ALA A 97 20.01 2.97 9.65
N SER A 98 19.23 3.13 10.72
CA SER A 98 19.67 3.88 11.91
C SER A 98 20.57 3.07 12.85
N GLY A 99 20.40 1.74 12.86
CA GLY A 99 21.06 0.82 13.77
C GLY A 99 22.20 0.03 13.13
N HIS A 100 22.61 0.35 11.91
CA HIS A 100 23.56 -0.47 11.13
C HIS A 100 24.90 -0.74 11.84
N ASP A 101 25.36 0.15 12.72
CA ASP A 101 26.61 -0.04 13.49
C ASP A 101 26.40 -0.80 14.82
N LYS A 102 25.14 -1.07 15.21
CA LYS A 102 24.77 -1.63 16.53
C LYS A 102 24.00 -2.96 16.45
N ILE A 103 23.53 -3.32 15.26
CA ILE A 103 22.76 -4.54 15.03
C ILE A 103 23.72 -5.67 14.66
N ASP A 104 23.60 -6.81 15.34
CA ASP A 104 24.36 -8.01 14.98
C ASP A 104 23.97 -8.52 13.57
N PRO A 105 24.92 -9.09 12.81
CA PRO A 105 24.64 -9.61 11.47
C PRO A 105 23.46 -10.60 11.42
N SER A 106 23.35 -11.52 12.39
CA SER A 106 22.24 -12.48 12.42
C SER A 106 20.88 -11.82 12.60
N ALA A 107 20.79 -10.77 13.43
CA ALA A 107 19.59 -9.97 13.60
C ALA A 107 19.26 -9.17 12.33
N ALA A 108 20.26 -8.58 11.68
CA ALA A 108 20.07 -7.88 10.40
C ALA A 108 19.54 -8.80 9.30
N GLN A 109 20.03 -10.04 9.22
CA GLN A 109 19.54 -11.04 8.28
C GLN A 109 18.07 -11.40 8.52
N ALA A 110 17.68 -11.63 9.79
CA ALA A 110 16.29 -11.90 10.15
C ALA A 110 15.36 -10.72 9.82
N LEU A 111 15.78 -9.49 10.10
CA LEU A 111 15.05 -8.28 9.74
C LEU A 111 14.92 -8.12 8.22
N ASN A 112 15.96 -8.45 7.46
CA ASN A 112 15.93 -8.39 6.00
C ASN A 112 14.95 -9.41 5.39
N LEU A 113 14.95 -10.65 5.89
CA LEU A 113 13.96 -11.67 5.51
C LEU A 113 12.52 -11.17 5.74
N LEU A 114 12.26 -10.57 6.89
CA LEU A 114 10.94 -10.03 7.22
C LEU A 114 10.58 -8.83 6.32
N HIS A 115 11.54 -7.94 6.07
CA HIS A 115 11.39 -6.78 5.19
C HIS A 115 11.07 -7.19 3.73
N ALA A 116 11.62 -8.31 3.27
CA ALA A 116 11.41 -8.86 1.93
C ALA A 116 10.06 -9.59 1.76
N SER A 117 9.39 -10.00 2.84
CA SER A 117 8.18 -10.83 2.78
C SER A 117 6.95 -10.13 2.16
N HIS A 118 6.73 -8.84 2.43
CA HIS A 118 5.56 -8.04 1.98
C HIS A 118 4.16 -8.61 2.29
N TYR A 119 4.08 -9.80 2.91
CA TYR A 119 2.88 -10.62 2.96
C TYR A 119 1.68 -9.94 3.63
N PRO A 120 1.82 -9.22 4.77
CA PRO A 120 0.69 -8.52 5.37
C PRO A 120 0.05 -7.50 4.42
N ALA A 121 0.86 -6.73 3.68
CA ALA A 121 0.34 -5.74 2.75
C ALA A 121 -0.41 -6.40 1.58
N ILE A 122 0.07 -7.54 1.09
CA ILE A 122 -0.56 -8.30 0.01
C ILE A 122 -1.93 -8.83 0.42
N VAL A 123 -2.06 -9.37 1.63
CA VAL A 123 -3.36 -9.79 2.20
C VAL A 123 -4.32 -8.59 2.29
N GLY A 124 -3.84 -7.45 2.74
CA GLY A 124 -4.63 -6.22 2.78
C GLY A 124 -5.11 -5.75 1.40
N ILE A 125 -4.26 -5.84 0.38
CA ILE A 125 -4.61 -5.53 -1.02
C ILE A 125 -5.71 -6.46 -1.51
N ALA A 126 -5.60 -7.77 -1.28
CA ALA A 126 -6.62 -8.73 -1.67
C ALA A 126 -7.99 -8.36 -1.05
N ILE A 127 -8.04 -8.16 0.27
CA ILE A 127 -9.28 -7.77 0.98
C ILE A 127 -9.85 -6.47 0.41
N PHE A 128 -9.00 -5.44 0.28
CA PHE A 128 -9.40 -4.12 -0.23
C PHE A 128 -9.99 -4.23 -1.63
N MET A 129 -9.34 -4.97 -2.53
CA MET A 129 -9.73 -5.06 -3.93
C MET A 129 -10.96 -5.95 -4.13
N PHE A 130 -11.07 -7.10 -3.46
CA PHE A 130 -12.28 -7.93 -3.52
C PHE A 130 -13.50 -7.21 -2.97
N ALA A 131 -13.38 -6.55 -1.80
CA ALA A 131 -14.48 -5.81 -1.21
C ALA A 131 -14.92 -4.64 -2.10
N THR A 132 -13.96 -3.98 -2.76
CA THR A 132 -14.23 -2.91 -3.72
C THR A 132 -14.94 -3.45 -4.97
N TRP A 133 -14.44 -4.51 -5.58
CA TRP A 133 -15.07 -5.15 -6.74
C TRP A 133 -16.53 -5.52 -6.46
N LEU A 134 -16.79 -6.21 -5.34
CA LEU A 134 -18.15 -6.58 -4.92
C LEU A 134 -19.01 -5.35 -4.64
N SER A 135 -18.46 -4.32 -4.00
CA SER A 135 -19.19 -3.07 -3.72
C SER A 135 -19.66 -2.42 -5.01
N VAL A 136 -18.76 -2.30 -6.00
CA VAL A 136 -19.05 -1.66 -7.28
C VAL A 136 -20.08 -2.44 -8.09
N LEU A 137 -19.96 -3.77 -8.16
CA LEU A 137 -20.92 -4.60 -8.91
C LEU A 137 -22.31 -4.60 -8.27
N ARG A 138 -22.41 -4.57 -6.94
CA ARG A 138 -23.71 -4.60 -6.24
C ARG A 138 -24.42 -3.25 -6.25
N THR A 139 -23.67 -2.14 -6.13
CA THR A 139 -24.27 -0.83 -5.88
C THR A 139 -24.19 0.13 -7.06
N GLY A 140 -23.31 -0.13 -8.04
CA GLY A 140 -23.02 0.84 -9.10
C GLY A 140 -22.37 2.14 -8.60
N ALA A 141 -21.83 2.15 -7.36
CA ALA A 141 -21.26 3.34 -6.74
C ALA A 141 -20.11 3.96 -7.56
N LEU A 142 -19.32 3.13 -8.24
CA LEU A 142 -18.25 3.56 -9.16
C LEU A 142 -18.51 2.98 -10.56
N PRO A 143 -17.83 3.49 -11.61
CA PRO A 143 -17.90 2.91 -12.94
C PRO A 143 -17.60 1.40 -12.93
N ARG A 144 -18.40 0.61 -13.65
CA ARG A 144 -18.28 -0.85 -13.67
C ARG A 144 -16.90 -1.34 -14.09
N TRP A 145 -16.26 -0.65 -15.03
CA TRP A 145 -14.91 -0.99 -15.49
C TRP A 145 -13.89 -0.93 -14.34
N LEU A 146 -14.02 0.05 -13.43
CA LEU A 146 -13.12 0.21 -12.29
C LEU A 146 -13.29 -0.92 -11.26
N GLY A 147 -14.53 -1.39 -11.10
CA GLY A 147 -14.81 -2.61 -10.34
C GLY A 147 -14.11 -3.82 -10.96
N TRP A 148 -14.26 -4.04 -12.26
CA TRP A 148 -13.62 -5.17 -12.95
C TRP A 148 -12.11 -5.14 -12.93
N VAL A 149 -11.46 -3.97 -12.92
CA VAL A 149 -10.00 -3.85 -12.76
C VAL A 149 -9.53 -4.25 -11.36
N ALA A 150 -10.36 -4.10 -10.32
CA ALA A 150 -9.99 -4.51 -8.96
C ALA A 150 -9.86 -6.04 -8.83
N LEU A 151 -10.67 -6.82 -9.56
CA LEU A 151 -10.64 -8.28 -9.51
C LEU A 151 -9.28 -8.92 -9.89
N PRO A 152 -8.67 -8.64 -11.05
CA PRO A 152 -7.38 -9.23 -11.40
C PRO A 152 -6.28 -8.80 -10.42
N ILE A 153 -6.30 -7.57 -9.91
CA ILE A 153 -5.35 -7.13 -8.86
C ILE A 153 -5.50 -8.00 -7.61
N ALA A 154 -6.74 -8.27 -7.21
CA ALA A 154 -7.03 -9.12 -6.05
C ALA A 154 -6.60 -10.58 -6.26
N LEU A 155 -6.80 -11.12 -7.46
CA LEU A 155 -6.39 -12.49 -7.81
C LEU A 155 -4.87 -12.64 -7.86
N ILE A 156 -4.16 -11.67 -8.45
CA ILE A 156 -2.69 -11.67 -8.49
C ILE A 156 -2.12 -11.55 -7.07
N ALA A 157 -2.79 -10.81 -6.17
CA ALA A 157 -2.39 -10.74 -4.77
C ALA A 157 -2.44 -12.11 -4.05
N ILE A 158 -3.23 -13.08 -4.53
CA ILE A 158 -3.32 -14.40 -3.91
C ILE A 158 -2.31 -15.40 -4.50
N ALA A 159 -2.00 -15.32 -5.79
CA ALA A 159 -1.36 -16.43 -6.51
C ALA A 159 0.19 -16.47 -6.39
N PRO A 160 0.92 -15.34 -6.42
CA PRO A 160 2.24 -15.27 -5.77
C PRO A 160 2.54 -13.93 -5.06
N PRO A 161 3.37 -13.91 -3.99
CA PRO A 161 3.79 -12.69 -3.34
C PRO A 161 4.72 -11.88 -4.27
N THR A 162 4.14 -10.93 -5.00
CA THR A 162 4.84 -10.03 -5.91
C THR A 162 4.53 -8.58 -5.54
N LEU A 163 5.34 -7.63 -6.02
CA LEU A 163 5.05 -6.20 -5.85
C LEU A 163 3.99 -5.67 -6.85
N ILE A 164 3.61 -6.48 -7.84
CA ILE A 164 2.68 -6.10 -8.90
C ILE A 164 1.31 -5.65 -8.34
N PRO A 165 0.68 -6.35 -7.39
CA PRO A 165 -0.56 -5.91 -6.75
C PRO A 165 -0.44 -4.57 -6.04
N LEU A 166 0.71 -4.24 -5.45
CA LEU A 166 0.90 -2.98 -4.74
C LEU A 166 0.89 -1.79 -5.72
N ILE A 167 1.60 -1.93 -6.84
CA ILE A 167 1.62 -0.92 -7.90
C ILE A 167 0.23 -0.80 -8.53
N GLY A 168 -0.38 -1.95 -8.88
CA GLY A 168 -1.74 -2.00 -9.41
C GLY A 168 -2.75 -1.33 -8.49
N ALA A 169 -2.66 -1.59 -7.18
CA ALA A 169 -3.51 -0.95 -6.18
C ALA A 169 -3.28 0.56 -6.08
N GLY A 170 -2.02 1.01 -6.12
CA GLY A 170 -1.69 2.43 -6.14
C GLY A 170 -2.32 3.14 -7.34
N VAL A 171 -2.17 2.58 -8.55
CA VAL A 171 -2.77 3.12 -9.77
C VAL A 171 -4.29 3.11 -9.67
N TRP A 172 -4.88 2.02 -9.19
CA TRP A 172 -6.32 1.94 -8.98
C TRP A 172 -6.83 3.05 -8.04
N ILE A 173 -6.14 3.29 -6.92
CA ILE A 173 -6.47 4.35 -5.94
C ILE A 173 -6.37 5.74 -6.57
N LEU A 174 -5.36 5.99 -7.41
CA LEU A 174 -5.23 7.23 -8.14
C LEU A 174 -6.47 7.47 -9.01
N VAL A 175 -6.84 6.47 -9.82
CA VAL A 175 -7.97 6.60 -10.74
C VAL A 175 -9.30 6.70 -9.99
N ALA A 176 -9.50 5.92 -8.93
CA ALA A 176 -10.66 6.04 -8.05
C ALA A 176 -10.77 7.45 -7.44
N SER A 177 -9.65 8.04 -7.01
CA SER A 177 -9.62 9.42 -6.49
C SER A 177 -10.11 10.42 -7.55
N ILE A 178 -9.63 10.30 -8.79
CA ILE A 178 -10.00 11.19 -9.90
C ILE A 178 -11.50 11.03 -10.23
N VAL A 179 -11.97 9.79 -10.35
CA VAL A 179 -13.38 9.50 -10.66
C VAL A 179 -14.32 10.05 -9.58
N MET A 180 -13.96 9.91 -8.30
CA MET A 180 -14.77 10.45 -7.20
C MET A 180 -14.79 11.99 -7.22
N TYR A 181 -13.65 12.63 -7.49
CA TYR A 181 -13.55 14.09 -7.60
C TYR A 181 -14.39 14.67 -8.75
N VAL A 182 -14.29 14.09 -9.95
CA VAL A 182 -15.06 14.55 -11.11
C VAL A 182 -16.57 14.41 -10.89
N ARG A 183 -17.00 13.37 -10.15
CA ARG A 183 -18.43 13.15 -9.85
C ARG A 183 -18.97 14.07 -8.76
N SER A 184 -18.16 14.47 -7.78
CA SER A 184 -18.59 15.43 -6.75
C SER A 184 -18.86 16.82 -7.36
N ASP A 185 -18.03 17.27 -8.30
CA ASP A 185 -18.19 18.58 -8.95
C ASP A 185 -19.47 18.66 -9.81
N GLN A 186 -19.87 17.55 -10.44
CA GLN A 186 -21.11 17.47 -11.21
C GLN A 186 -22.36 17.61 -10.34
N THR A 187 -22.28 17.18 -9.08
CA THR A 187 -23.43 17.25 -8.14
C THR A 187 -23.58 18.67 -7.58
N GLY A 188 -22.47 19.41 -7.42
CA GLY A 188 -22.48 20.81 -6.95
C GLY A 188 -22.81 21.84 -8.03
N ARG A 189 -22.66 21.50 -9.33
CA ARG A 189 -23.06 22.38 -10.45
C ARG A 189 -24.54 22.28 -10.82
N ALA A 190 -25.25 21.26 -10.30
CA ALA A 190 -26.67 21.01 -10.58
C ALA A 190 -27.59 21.49 -9.43
N ALA A 191 -27.03 22.12 -8.39
CA ALA A 191 -27.72 22.73 -7.25
C ALA A 191 -27.54 24.25 -7.30
#